data_AF-A0AAU2NKE1-F1
#
_entry.id   AF-A0AAU2NKE1-F1
#
_cell.length_a   1.000
_cell.length_b   1.000
_cell.length_c   1.000
_cell.angle_alpha   90.00
_cell.angle_beta   90.00
_cell.angle_gamma   90.00
#
_symmetry.space_group_name_H-M   'P 1'
#
loop_
_entity.id
_entity.type
_entity.pdbx_description
1 polymer ?
#
loop_
_entity_poly.entity_id
_entity_poly.type
_entity_poly.pdbx_seq_one_letter_code
_entity_poly.pdbx_strand_id
1 'polypeptide(L)'
;MKEAGRAAPERMVSDSWPALHGRPVLRRTVAVGLVLFVAVTAALAVRGINALTLGRGVIETDRDRAELLAGLHPSQHPGAGRYYVPVGAVYTRTADGAPVAYLHYRLAGGQDVGLGDFLRTYDLPVPGPIAPLPSDLAAALGGDEPAEAPELPGAVTAVPGPTTPPTPGPTATPTPTATPTATGTVTPAPDVTPDVTPDVTPEETEPALPAEPVASPCPADDTEEPAPAAFPAEEPQPTPADPVPADPAPAVPPTPTATATPAPTPTPGPAPARLGPGRRIYVAADPGGLPGAADIYVRATG
;
A
#
# COMPACT_ATOMS: atom_id res chain seq x y z
N MET A 1 32.95 40.97 -66.17
CA MET A 1 31.54 41.40 -66.07
C MET A 1 31.19 41.52 -64.60
N LYS A 2 30.77 42.72 -64.17
CA LYS A 2 30.43 43.11 -62.80
C LYS A 2 28.93 42.85 -62.60
N GLU A 3 28.55 41.96 -61.70
CA GLU A 3 27.18 41.96 -61.16
C GLU A 3 27.15 42.78 -59.87
N ALA A 4 26.39 43.87 -59.94
CA ALA A 4 26.22 44.84 -58.89
C ALA A 4 25.27 44.28 -57.81
N GLY A 5 25.70 44.38 -56.55
CA GLY A 5 24.92 44.04 -55.38
C GLY A 5 23.66 44.91 -55.27
N ARG A 6 22.52 44.24 -55.13
CA ARG A 6 21.22 44.84 -54.84
C ARG A 6 21.09 44.94 -53.32
N ALA A 7 21.30 46.13 -52.77
CA ALA A 7 21.05 46.41 -51.36
C ALA A 7 19.56 46.17 -51.04
N ALA A 8 19.29 45.29 -50.09
CA ALA A 8 17.96 45.08 -49.54
C ALA A 8 17.53 46.36 -48.79
N PRO A 9 16.26 46.81 -48.90
CA PRO A 9 15.79 47.95 -48.15
C PRO A 9 15.79 47.60 -46.65
N GLU A 10 16.69 48.23 -45.90
CA GLU A 10 16.62 48.30 -44.44
C GLU A 10 15.24 48.86 -44.07
N ARG A 11 14.36 47.99 -43.59
CA ARG A 11 13.14 48.43 -42.91
C ARG A 11 13.58 49.11 -41.62
N MET A 12 13.71 50.43 -41.65
CA MET A 12 13.69 51.26 -40.45
C MET A 12 12.36 50.98 -39.73
N VAL A 13 12.41 50.09 -38.75
CA VAL A 13 11.38 49.97 -37.73
C VAL A 13 11.49 51.25 -36.93
N SER A 14 10.77 52.29 -37.35
CA SER A 14 10.64 53.51 -36.59
C SER A 14 10.13 53.13 -35.21
N ASP A 15 10.95 53.38 -34.19
CA ASP A 15 10.61 53.36 -32.78
C ASP A 15 9.56 54.45 -32.46
N SER A 16 8.42 54.42 -33.13
CA SER A 16 7.26 55.24 -32.80
C SER A 16 6.54 54.58 -31.61
N TRP A 17 7.24 54.47 -30.49
CA TRP A 17 6.58 54.40 -29.20
C TRP A 17 6.07 55.82 -28.90
N PRO A 18 4.75 56.09 -28.99
CA PRO A 18 4.24 57.40 -28.63
C PRO A 18 4.66 57.68 -27.19
N ALA A 19 5.36 58.80 -26.99
CA ALA A 19 5.94 59.20 -25.71
C ALA A 19 4.92 59.08 -24.57
N LEU A 20 4.95 57.96 -23.85
CA LEU A 20 4.13 57.64 -22.68
C LEU A 20 4.45 58.55 -21.48
N HIS A 21 5.32 59.54 -21.67
CA HIS A 21 5.81 60.41 -20.60
C HIS A 21 4.84 61.52 -20.20
N GLY A 22 3.87 61.89 -21.04
CA GLY A 22 2.96 63.01 -20.78
C GLY A 22 1.60 62.66 -20.15
N ARG A 23 1.28 61.39 -19.92
CA ARG A 23 -0.08 60.97 -19.49
C ARG A 23 -0.04 60.10 -18.23
N PRO A 24 -0.16 60.70 -17.02
CA PRO A 24 -0.04 59.95 -15.76
C PRO A 24 -1.14 58.90 -15.58
N VAL A 25 -2.34 59.16 -16.09
CA VAL A 25 -3.47 58.20 -16.06
C VAL A 25 -3.15 56.96 -16.89
N LEU A 26 -2.55 57.13 -18.08
CA LEU A 26 -2.19 56.03 -18.97
C LEU A 26 -1.08 55.15 -18.37
N ARG A 27 -0.10 55.75 -17.68
CA ARG A 27 0.93 54.98 -16.96
C ARG A 27 0.32 54.14 -15.84
N ARG A 28 -0.62 54.71 -15.09
CA ARG A 28 -1.28 53.99 -13.99
C ARG A 28 -2.12 52.83 -14.51
N THR A 29 -2.87 53.03 -15.60
CA THR A 29 -3.67 51.93 -16.19
C THR A 29 -2.80 50.83 -16.78
N VAL A 30 -1.70 51.18 -17.46
CA VAL A 30 -0.74 50.19 -17.98
C VAL A 30 -0.06 49.43 -16.85
N ALA A 31 0.39 50.12 -15.78
CA ALA A 31 1.01 49.49 -14.63
C ALA A 31 0.04 48.53 -13.92
N VAL A 32 -1.20 48.96 -13.67
CA VAL A 32 -2.24 48.11 -13.05
C VAL A 32 -2.55 46.91 -13.93
N GLY A 33 -2.67 47.10 -15.25
CA GLY A 33 -2.89 46.02 -16.20
C GLY A 33 -1.76 45.00 -16.21
N LEU A 34 -0.51 45.45 -16.16
CA LEU A 34 0.66 44.58 -16.13
C LEU A 34 0.76 43.80 -14.80
N VAL A 35 0.49 44.45 -13.66
CA VAL A 35 0.43 43.77 -12.36
C VAL A 35 -0.68 42.71 -12.34
N LEU A 36 -1.86 43.03 -12.86
CA LEU A 36 -2.98 42.08 -12.92
C LEU A 36 -2.66 40.91 -13.86
N PHE A 37 -2.03 41.17 -15.00
CA PHE A 37 -1.56 40.13 -15.91
C PHE A 37 -0.58 39.18 -15.23
N VAL A 38 0.47 39.72 -14.57
CA VAL A 38 1.46 38.91 -13.83
C VAL A 38 0.80 38.10 -12.71
N ALA A 39 -0.13 38.69 -11.96
CA ALA A 39 -0.86 37.99 -10.90
C ALA A 39 -1.71 36.83 -11.44
N VAL A 40 -2.40 37.02 -12.57
CA VAL A 40 -3.18 35.96 -13.22
C VAL A 40 -2.26 34.86 -13.75
N THR A 41 -1.13 35.21 -14.38
CA THR A 41 -0.15 34.23 -14.84
C THR A 41 0.41 33.41 -13.68
N ALA A 42 0.76 34.06 -12.56
CA ALA A 42 1.23 33.36 -11.36
C ALA A 42 0.16 32.42 -10.78
N ALA A 43 -1.09 32.87 -10.68
CA ALA A 43 -2.19 32.03 -10.21
C ALA A 43 -2.43 30.81 -11.11
N LEU A 44 -2.36 30.98 -12.43
CA LEU A 44 -2.45 29.87 -13.38
C LEU A 44 -1.25 28.93 -13.29
N ALA A 45 -0.04 29.44 -13.08
CA ALA A 45 1.15 28.62 -12.89
C ALA A 45 1.06 27.79 -11.61
N VAL A 46 0.69 28.39 -10.48
CA VAL A 46 0.47 27.67 -9.21
C VAL A 46 -0.64 26.63 -9.36
N ARG A 47 -1.75 26.97 -10.01
CA ARG A 47 -2.83 26.02 -10.29
C ARG A 47 -2.38 24.88 -11.21
N GLY A 48 -1.55 25.17 -12.21
CA GLY A 48 -0.97 24.19 -13.12
C GLY A 48 -0.02 23.23 -12.39
N ILE A 49 0.85 23.75 -11.52
CA ILE A 49 1.73 22.95 -10.66
C ILE A 49 0.89 22.07 -9.73
N ASN A 50 -0.10 22.65 -9.03
CA ASN A 50 -1.00 21.88 -8.18
C ASN A 50 -1.81 20.83 -8.95
N ALA A 51 -2.24 21.10 -10.18
CA ALA A 51 -2.90 20.10 -11.01
C ALA A 51 -1.94 18.99 -11.46
N LEU A 52 -0.66 19.29 -11.67
CA LEU A 52 0.36 18.29 -12.01
C LEU A 52 0.80 17.46 -10.79
N THR A 53 0.81 18.06 -9.60
CA THR A 53 1.20 17.39 -8.35
C THR A 53 0.03 16.64 -7.70
N LEU A 54 -1.18 17.22 -7.68
CA LEU A 54 -2.39 16.63 -7.08
C LEU A 54 -3.27 15.90 -8.08
N GLY A 55 -3.21 16.25 -9.37
CA GLY A 55 -4.05 15.67 -10.44
C GLY A 55 -3.41 14.47 -11.15
N ARG A 56 -2.20 14.06 -10.75
CA ARG A 56 -1.81 12.65 -10.87
C ARG A 56 -2.65 11.87 -9.86
N GLY A 57 -3.92 11.64 -10.20
CA GLY A 57 -4.77 10.70 -9.48
C GLY A 57 -3.96 9.43 -9.26
N VAL A 58 -4.07 8.85 -8.05
CA VAL A 58 -3.26 7.73 -7.53
C VAL A 58 -2.74 6.90 -8.69
N ILE A 59 -1.50 7.19 -9.12
CA ILE A 59 -0.89 6.45 -10.22
C ILE A 59 -0.77 5.06 -9.67
N GLU A 60 -1.58 4.14 -10.20
CA GLU A 60 -1.50 2.74 -9.86
C GLU A 60 -0.06 2.30 -10.12
N THR A 61 0.64 2.07 -9.02
CA THR A 61 2.04 1.67 -9.06
C THR A 61 2.12 0.24 -9.59
N ASP A 62 3.30 -0.18 -10.07
CA ASP A 62 3.48 -1.59 -10.44
C ASP A 62 3.20 -2.52 -9.27
N ARG A 63 3.45 -2.04 -8.04
CA ARG A 63 3.05 -2.73 -6.83
C ARG A 63 1.53 -2.86 -6.69
N ASP A 64 0.77 -1.77 -6.86
CA ASP A 64 -0.70 -1.83 -6.77
C ASP A 64 -1.27 -2.78 -7.83
N ARG A 65 -0.75 -2.72 -9.07
CA ARG A 65 -1.10 -3.66 -10.15
C ARG A 65 -0.79 -5.11 -9.77
N ALA A 66 0.38 -5.36 -9.17
CA ALA A 66 0.79 -6.68 -8.72
C ALA A 66 -0.10 -7.21 -7.60
N GLU A 67 -0.41 -6.37 -6.60
CA GLU A 67 -1.31 -6.71 -5.49
C GLU A 67 -2.74 -6.97 -6.00
N LEU A 68 -3.24 -6.18 -6.94
CA LEU A 68 -4.56 -6.35 -7.55
C LEU A 68 -4.64 -7.65 -8.36
N LEU A 69 -3.62 -7.94 -9.17
CA LEU A 69 -3.53 -9.19 -9.92
C LEU A 69 -3.45 -10.40 -8.98
N ALA A 70 -2.69 -10.26 -7.88
CA ALA A 70 -2.59 -11.28 -6.85
C ALA A 70 -3.84 -11.39 -5.98
N GLY A 71 -4.83 -10.51 -6.10
CA GLY A 71 -6.01 -10.57 -5.24
C GLY A 71 -5.70 -10.27 -3.77
N LEU A 72 -4.64 -9.50 -3.49
CA LEU A 72 -4.17 -9.13 -2.15
C LEU A 72 -4.25 -7.62 -1.89
N HIS A 73 -4.76 -6.85 -2.86
CA HIS A 73 -4.85 -5.41 -2.73
C HIS A 73 -5.91 -5.00 -1.69
N PRO A 74 -5.70 -3.94 -0.90
CA PRO A 74 -6.64 -3.51 0.14
C PRO A 74 -8.08 -3.33 -0.33
N SER A 75 -8.29 -2.84 -1.56
CA SER A 75 -9.63 -2.65 -2.13
C SER A 75 -10.40 -3.96 -2.38
N GLN A 76 -9.71 -5.10 -2.46
CA GLN A 76 -10.31 -6.43 -2.64
C GLN A 76 -10.70 -7.07 -1.30
N HIS A 77 -10.24 -6.50 -0.18
CA HIS A 77 -10.47 -7.00 1.18
C HIS A 77 -11.03 -5.87 2.07
N PRO A 78 -12.23 -5.35 1.76
CA PRO A 78 -12.83 -4.29 2.56
C PRO A 78 -13.12 -4.79 3.99
N GLY A 79 -12.69 -4.02 4.99
CA GLY A 79 -12.96 -4.32 6.39
C GLY A 79 -11.95 -5.22 7.08
N ALA A 80 -10.85 -5.61 6.42
CA ALA A 80 -9.78 -6.39 7.04
C ALA A 80 -9.05 -5.64 8.17
N GLY A 81 -9.19 -4.31 8.25
CA GLY A 81 -8.69 -3.45 9.34
C GLY A 81 -7.17 -3.23 9.31
N ARG A 82 -6.42 -4.13 8.68
CA ARG A 82 -4.98 -4.07 8.47
C ARG A 82 -4.64 -4.63 7.10
N TYR A 83 -3.52 -4.16 6.56
CA TYR A 83 -3.00 -4.60 5.27
C TYR A 83 -1.48 -4.75 5.37
N TYR A 84 -0.97 -5.76 4.70
CA TYR A 84 0.45 -6.04 4.64
C TYR A 84 1.07 -5.36 3.43
N VAL A 85 2.30 -4.88 3.61
CA VAL A 85 3.06 -4.14 2.61
C VAL A 85 4.15 -5.09 2.10
N PRO A 86 4.17 -5.52 0.83
CA PRO A 86 5.27 -6.30 0.29
C PRO A 86 6.58 -5.51 0.36
N VAL A 87 7.66 -6.20 0.69
CA VAL A 87 9.03 -5.68 0.64
C VAL A 87 9.58 -5.71 -0.79
N GLY A 88 9.07 -6.62 -1.63
CA GLY A 88 9.37 -6.70 -3.06
C GLY A 88 8.10 -6.89 -3.89
N ALA A 89 7.96 -6.14 -4.98
CA ALA A 89 6.84 -6.28 -5.90
C ALA A 89 7.30 -6.01 -7.33
N VAL A 90 7.04 -6.98 -8.22
CA VAL A 90 7.35 -6.88 -9.64
C VAL A 90 6.10 -7.20 -10.45
N TYR A 91 5.69 -6.26 -11.30
CA TYR A 91 4.63 -6.46 -12.27
C TYR A 91 5.23 -6.47 -13.67
N THR A 92 5.03 -7.56 -14.40
CA THR A 92 5.58 -7.75 -15.73
C THR A 92 4.55 -8.45 -16.64
N ARG A 93 4.96 -8.76 -17.86
CA ARG A 93 4.17 -9.55 -18.81
C ARG A 93 5.00 -10.72 -19.32
N THR A 94 4.35 -11.85 -19.56
CA THR A 94 4.95 -12.97 -20.28
C THR A 94 5.29 -12.57 -21.73
N ALA A 95 6.04 -13.41 -22.44
CA ALA A 95 6.28 -13.24 -23.87
C ALA A 95 4.96 -13.14 -24.68
N ASP A 96 3.90 -13.79 -24.20
CA ASP A 96 2.55 -13.75 -24.79
C ASP A 96 1.76 -12.50 -24.41
N GLY A 97 2.32 -11.61 -23.59
CA GLY A 97 1.70 -10.36 -23.14
C GLY A 97 0.76 -10.50 -21.93
N ALA A 98 0.58 -11.72 -21.40
CA ALA A 98 -0.25 -11.98 -20.21
C ALA A 98 0.42 -11.38 -18.96
N PRO A 99 -0.34 -10.70 -18.08
CA PRO A 99 0.25 -10.06 -16.91
C PRO A 99 0.70 -11.10 -15.88
N VAL A 100 1.86 -10.84 -15.27
CA VAL A 100 2.42 -11.65 -14.18
C VAL A 100 2.86 -10.74 -13.05
N ALA A 101 2.53 -11.12 -11.82
CA ALA A 101 2.93 -10.44 -10.61
C ALA A 101 3.75 -11.38 -9.72
N TYR A 102 4.86 -10.85 -9.21
CA TYR A 102 5.68 -11.47 -8.19
C TYR A 102 5.69 -10.56 -6.96
N LEU A 103 5.32 -11.09 -5.81
CA LEU A 103 5.30 -10.34 -4.54
C LEU A 103 6.10 -11.11 -3.49
N HIS A 104 6.80 -10.36 -2.64
CA HIS A 104 7.48 -10.86 -1.45
C HIS A 104 7.05 -10.05 -0.23
N TYR A 105 6.53 -10.74 0.78
CA TYR A 105 6.22 -10.18 2.08
C TYR A 105 7.15 -10.78 3.11
N ARG A 106 7.68 -9.94 4.00
CA ARG A 106 8.44 -10.37 5.17
C ARG A 106 7.62 -10.10 6.43
N LEU A 107 7.33 -11.15 7.18
CA LEU A 107 6.61 -11.08 8.45
C LEU A 107 7.60 -11.29 9.58
N ALA A 108 7.73 -10.30 10.47
CA ALA A 108 8.65 -10.38 11.61
C ALA A 108 8.17 -11.34 12.73
N GLY A 109 6.90 -11.75 12.70
CA GLY A 109 6.28 -12.57 13.75
C GLY A 109 5.82 -11.78 14.97
N GLY A 110 5.27 -12.49 15.96
CA GLY A 110 4.66 -11.92 17.16
C GLY A 110 3.21 -12.36 17.37
N GLN A 111 2.61 -11.94 18.48
CA GLN A 111 1.25 -12.36 18.87
C GLN A 111 0.17 -11.83 17.89
N ASP A 112 0.37 -10.63 17.34
CA ASP A 112 -0.62 -9.93 16.51
C ASP A 112 -0.21 -9.76 15.04
N VAL A 113 1.03 -10.09 14.68
CA VAL A 113 1.59 -9.85 13.34
C VAL A 113 2.42 -11.05 12.92
N GLY A 114 1.77 -12.03 12.31
CA GLY A 114 2.44 -13.24 11.87
C GLY A 114 1.67 -13.93 10.76
N LEU A 115 2.18 -15.08 10.34
CA LEU A 115 1.59 -15.87 9.25
C LEU A 115 0.08 -16.10 9.44
N GLY A 116 -0.36 -16.45 10.66
CA GLY A 116 -1.78 -16.68 10.93
C GLY A 116 -2.67 -15.45 10.70
N ASP A 117 -2.19 -14.26 11.08
CA ASP A 117 -2.92 -13.00 10.84
C ASP A 117 -2.91 -12.62 9.36
N PHE A 118 -1.79 -12.81 8.66
CA PHE A 118 -1.71 -12.61 7.21
C PHE A 118 -2.71 -13.51 6.46
N LEU A 119 -2.74 -14.80 6.77
CA LEU A 119 -3.66 -15.74 6.13
C LEU A 119 -5.11 -15.36 6.42
N ARG A 120 -5.43 -14.97 7.65
CA ARG A 120 -6.79 -14.54 8.03
C ARG A 120 -7.19 -13.23 7.34
N THR A 121 -6.29 -12.26 7.26
CA THR A 121 -6.52 -10.93 6.65
C THR A 121 -6.98 -11.06 5.19
N TYR A 122 -6.41 -12.02 4.47
CA TYR A 122 -6.66 -12.24 3.04
C TYR A 122 -7.50 -13.49 2.75
N ASP A 123 -8.12 -14.09 3.78
CA ASP A 123 -8.93 -15.31 3.70
C ASP A 123 -8.24 -16.44 2.91
N LEU A 124 -6.97 -16.68 3.25
CA LEU A 124 -6.11 -17.67 2.62
C LEU A 124 -6.14 -18.99 3.40
N PRO A 125 -6.11 -20.14 2.71
CA PRO A 125 -6.01 -21.43 3.36
C PRO A 125 -4.66 -21.61 4.06
N VAL A 126 -4.60 -22.57 4.97
CA VAL A 126 -3.35 -22.99 5.61
C VAL A 126 -2.39 -23.53 4.54
N PRO A 127 -1.07 -23.22 4.63
CA PRO A 127 -0.07 -23.77 3.72
C PRO A 127 -0.12 -25.30 3.64
N GLY A 128 0.00 -25.82 2.43
CA GLY A 128 -0.02 -27.25 2.13
C GLY A 128 1.38 -27.87 2.16
N PRO A 129 1.62 -28.93 1.36
CA PRO A 129 2.92 -29.58 1.32
C PRO A 129 3.99 -28.67 0.71
N ILE A 130 5.24 -28.99 1.01
CA ILE A 130 6.43 -28.33 0.42
C ILE A 130 6.42 -28.57 -1.10
N ALA A 131 6.64 -27.51 -1.86
CA ALA A 131 6.77 -27.53 -3.30
C ALA A 131 7.97 -26.67 -3.76
N PRO A 132 8.58 -26.98 -4.91
CA PRO A 132 9.66 -26.18 -5.46
C PRO A 132 9.15 -24.80 -5.91
N LEU A 133 9.93 -23.76 -5.63
CA LEU A 133 9.61 -22.42 -6.08
C LEU A 133 9.81 -22.31 -7.61
N PRO A 134 8.91 -21.61 -8.33
CA PRO A 134 9.10 -21.33 -9.75
C PRO A 134 10.38 -20.53 -9.98
N SER A 135 11.20 -20.93 -10.96
CA SER A 135 12.47 -20.26 -11.26
C SER A 135 12.32 -18.81 -11.72
N ASP A 136 11.19 -18.48 -12.35
CA ASP A 136 10.84 -17.11 -12.74
C ASP A 136 10.56 -16.22 -11.53
N LEU A 137 10.03 -16.79 -10.43
CA LEU A 137 9.82 -16.06 -9.18
C LEU A 137 11.14 -15.70 -8.52
N ALA A 138 12.07 -16.65 -8.40
CA ALA A 138 13.38 -16.39 -7.79
C ALA A 138 14.19 -15.36 -8.61
N ALA A 139 14.16 -15.50 -9.95
CA ALA A 139 14.81 -14.55 -10.84
C ALA A 139 14.23 -13.13 -10.75
N ALA A 140 12.92 -13.00 -10.52
CA ALA A 140 12.25 -11.70 -10.43
C ALA A 140 12.50 -10.97 -9.09
N LEU A 141 12.72 -11.70 -8.01
CA LEU A 141 12.78 -11.15 -6.65
C LEU A 141 14.20 -11.03 -6.07
N GLY A 142 15.21 -11.59 -6.75
CA GLY A 142 16.62 -11.30 -6.47
C GLY A 142 17.47 -12.51 -6.10
N GLY A 143 16.88 -13.70 -5.95
CA GLY A 143 17.61 -14.96 -5.82
C GLY A 143 17.92 -15.40 -4.38
N ASP A 144 17.49 -14.63 -3.37
CA ASP A 144 17.61 -15.00 -1.94
C ASP A 144 16.46 -15.91 -1.47
N GLU A 145 15.56 -16.32 -2.37
CA GLU A 145 14.41 -17.15 -2.06
C GLU A 145 14.82 -18.61 -1.84
N PRO A 146 14.16 -19.34 -0.92
CA PRO A 146 14.43 -20.74 -0.71
C PRO A 146 14.06 -21.57 -1.96
N ALA A 147 14.79 -22.66 -2.21
CA ALA A 147 14.50 -23.54 -3.35
C ALA A 147 13.10 -24.20 -3.27
N GLU A 148 12.62 -24.44 -2.06
CA GLU A 148 11.34 -25.10 -1.79
C GLU A 148 10.64 -24.43 -0.60
N ALA A 149 9.31 -24.36 -0.64
CA ALA A 149 8.50 -23.92 0.49
C ALA A 149 7.09 -24.52 0.43
N PRO A 150 6.39 -24.65 1.58
CA PRO A 150 4.97 -24.94 1.64
C PRO A 150 4.14 -24.08 0.68
N GLU A 151 3.43 -24.72 -0.25
CA GLU A 151 2.53 -24.04 -1.20
C GLU A 151 1.10 -24.03 -0.62
N LEU A 152 0.43 -22.88 -0.65
CA LEU A 152 -0.99 -22.83 -0.33
C LEU A 152 -1.76 -23.59 -1.41
N PRO A 153 -2.73 -24.44 -1.03
CA PRO A 153 -3.60 -25.05 -2.02
C PRO A 153 -4.27 -23.94 -2.82
N GLY A 154 -4.06 -23.94 -4.14
CA GLY A 154 -4.81 -23.04 -5.03
C GLY A 154 -6.30 -23.22 -4.76
N ALA A 155 -7.14 -22.21 -5.04
CA ALA A 155 -8.58 -22.46 -5.01
C ALA A 155 -8.83 -23.67 -5.87
N VAL A 156 -9.22 -24.76 -5.21
CA VAL A 156 -9.87 -25.86 -5.88
C VAL A 156 -10.99 -25.19 -6.64
N THR A 157 -10.85 -25.10 -7.96
CA THR A 157 -11.95 -24.83 -8.87
C THR A 157 -13.07 -25.65 -8.33
N ALA A 158 -14.07 -25.00 -7.72
CA ALA A 158 -15.08 -25.70 -6.96
C ALA A 158 -15.58 -26.80 -7.87
N VAL A 159 -15.25 -28.06 -7.56
CA VAL A 159 -15.80 -29.20 -8.26
C VAL A 159 -17.29 -28.93 -8.17
N PRO A 160 -18.01 -28.77 -9.30
CA PRO A 160 -19.42 -28.43 -9.25
C PRO A 160 -20.05 -29.41 -8.28
N GLY A 161 -20.46 -28.89 -7.12
CA GLY A 161 -20.98 -29.72 -6.05
C GLY A 161 -22.10 -30.57 -6.63
N PRO A 162 -22.33 -31.80 -6.13
CA PRO A 162 -23.41 -32.64 -6.63
C PRO A 162 -24.66 -31.76 -6.66
N THR A 163 -25.23 -31.61 -7.85
CA THR A 163 -26.43 -30.81 -8.10
C THR A 163 -27.48 -31.24 -7.09
N THR A 164 -27.60 -30.53 -5.96
CA THR A 164 -28.67 -30.78 -5.03
C THR A 164 -29.95 -30.51 -5.80
N PRO A 165 -30.89 -31.47 -5.87
CA PRO A 165 -32.17 -31.26 -6.55
C PRO A 165 -32.78 -29.95 -6.07
N PRO A 166 -33.44 -29.17 -6.95
CA PRO A 166 -34.03 -27.91 -6.57
C PRO A 166 -34.89 -28.11 -5.32
N THR A 167 -34.49 -27.49 -4.21
CA THR A 167 -35.31 -27.44 -3.02
C THR A 167 -36.63 -26.76 -3.42
N PRO A 168 -37.79 -27.38 -3.18
CA PRO A 168 -39.07 -26.78 -3.53
C PRO A 168 -39.17 -25.38 -2.93
N GLY A 169 -39.45 -24.41 -3.80
CA GLY A 169 -39.41 -23.00 -3.47
C GLY A 169 -40.29 -22.67 -2.25
N PRO A 170 -39.87 -21.73 -1.40
CA PRO A 170 -40.66 -21.31 -0.25
C PRO A 170 -42.03 -20.82 -0.74
N THR A 171 -43.08 -21.46 -0.24
CA THR A 171 -44.45 -20.98 -0.40
C THR A 171 -44.52 -19.54 0.10
N ALA A 172 -44.99 -18.64 -0.77
CA ALA A 172 -45.13 -17.22 -0.47
C ALA A 172 -45.92 -17.03 0.83
N THR A 173 -45.24 -16.56 1.87
CA THR A 173 -45.88 -16.06 3.08
C THR A 173 -46.43 -14.67 2.76
N PRO A 174 -47.70 -14.37 3.07
CA PRO A 174 -48.32 -13.11 2.68
C PRO A 174 -47.60 -11.91 3.30
N THR A 175 -47.30 -10.94 2.46
CA THR A 175 -46.72 -9.64 2.77
C THR A 175 -47.55 -8.89 3.82
N PRO A 176 -47.00 -8.51 4.99
CA PRO A 176 -47.68 -7.57 5.87
C PRO A 176 -47.74 -6.18 5.21
N THR A 177 -48.96 -5.65 5.13
CA THR A 177 -49.26 -4.28 4.67
C THR A 177 -48.50 -3.26 5.51
N ALA A 178 -47.64 -2.46 4.88
CA ALA A 178 -46.90 -1.39 5.53
C ALA A 178 -47.85 -0.25 5.95
N THR A 179 -47.81 0.09 7.24
CA THR A 179 -48.36 1.33 7.81
C THR A 179 -47.55 2.54 7.29
N PRO A 180 -48.17 3.64 6.83
CA PRO A 180 -47.44 4.81 6.37
C PRO A 180 -46.77 5.54 7.55
N THR A 181 -45.44 5.55 7.55
CA THR A 181 -44.62 6.37 8.46
C THR A 181 -44.55 7.81 7.94
N ALA A 182 -44.84 8.76 8.83
CA ALA A 182 -44.88 10.19 8.54
C ALA A 182 -43.52 10.75 8.10
N THR A 183 -43.55 11.55 7.04
CA THR A 183 -42.45 12.36 6.52
C THR A 183 -42.05 13.44 7.53
N GLY A 184 -40.97 13.21 8.27
CA GLY A 184 -40.28 14.26 9.02
C GLY A 184 -39.29 14.99 8.11
N THR A 185 -39.63 16.22 7.72
CA THR A 185 -38.71 17.14 7.05
C THR A 185 -37.64 17.59 8.05
N VAL A 186 -36.41 17.10 7.90
CA VAL A 186 -35.26 17.61 8.66
C VAL A 186 -34.62 18.73 7.86
N THR A 187 -34.72 19.95 8.38
CA THR A 187 -34.02 21.14 7.90
C THR A 187 -32.51 20.98 8.16
N PRO A 188 -31.64 21.05 7.15
CA PRO A 188 -30.19 21.01 7.38
C PRO A 188 -29.72 22.31 8.06
N ALA A 189 -28.97 22.14 9.14
CA ALA A 189 -28.27 23.22 9.85
C ALA A 189 -27.11 23.76 8.99
N PRO A 190 -26.74 25.05 9.12
CA PRO A 190 -25.68 25.65 8.33
C PRO A 190 -24.31 25.07 8.69
N ASP A 191 -23.57 24.77 7.63
CA ASP A 191 -22.19 24.30 7.58
C ASP A 191 -21.25 25.32 8.25
N VAL A 192 -20.59 24.93 9.33
CA VAL A 192 -19.56 25.74 9.99
C VAL A 192 -18.22 25.26 9.45
N THR A 193 -17.65 26.03 8.53
CA THR A 193 -16.28 25.82 8.03
C THR A 193 -15.29 26.32 9.08
N PRO A 194 -14.43 25.47 9.67
CA PRO A 194 -13.32 25.96 10.47
C PRO A 194 -12.24 26.53 9.54
N ASP A 195 -12.04 27.84 9.63
CA ASP A 195 -10.89 28.54 9.08
C ASP A 195 -9.68 28.25 9.96
N VAL A 196 -8.83 27.32 9.53
CA VAL A 196 -7.52 27.09 10.14
C VAL A 196 -6.49 27.51 9.12
N THR A 197 -5.95 28.72 9.31
CA THR A 197 -4.76 29.21 8.64
C THR A 197 -3.54 28.60 9.33
N PRO A 198 -2.76 27.69 8.71
CA PRO A 198 -1.46 27.31 9.24
C PRO A 198 -0.46 28.42 8.91
N ASP A 199 0.02 29.08 9.95
CA ASP A 199 1.22 29.93 9.92
C ASP A 199 2.44 29.01 9.82
N VAL A 200 2.98 28.86 8.61
CA VAL A 200 4.25 28.15 8.39
C VAL A 200 5.24 29.17 7.87
N THR A 201 6.08 29.65 8.79
CA THR A 201 7.31 30.39 8.47
C THR A 201 8.29 29.40 7.83
N PRO A 202 8.72 29.58 6.57
CA PRO A 202 9.78 28.76 6.01
C PRO A 202 11.12 29.21 6.61
N GLU A 203 11.78 28.32 7.35
CA GLU A 203 13.21 28.45 7.61
C GLU A 203 13.96 28.32 6.28
N GLU A 204 14.72 29.37 5.98
CA GLU A 204 15.60 29.49 4.83
C GLU A 204 16.81 28.57 5.02
N THR A 205 16.70 27.32 4.54
CA THR A 205 17.84 26.39 4.48
C THR A 205 18.76 26.81 3.34
N GLU A 206 19.90 27.39 3.72
CA GLU A 206 21.03 27.75 2.87
C GLU A 206 21.52 26.53 2.05
N PRO A 207 21.63 26.61 0.71
CA PRO A 207 22.11 25.50 -0.10
C PRO A 207 23.61 25.31 0.10
N ALA A 208 24.00 24.22 0.77
CA ALA A 208 25.38 23.77 0.84
C ALA A 208 25.92 23.47 -0.58
N LEU A 209 27.07 24.08 -0.89
CA LEU A 209 27.81 23.89 -2.13
C LEU A 209 28.14 22.40 -2.38
N PRO A 210 28.13 21.93 -3.64
CA PRO A 210 28.56 20.57 -3.96
C PRO A 210 30.07 20.44 -3.71
N ALA A 211 30.44 19.60 -2.73
CA ALA A 211 31.81 19.18 -2.52
C ALA A 211 32.29 18.37 -3.74
N GLU A 212 33.48 18.70 -4.22
CA GLU A 212 34.14 18.01 -5.32
C GLU A 212 34.35 16.51 -5.02
N PRO A 213 34.27 15.63 -6.03
CA PRO A 213 34.55 14.20 -5.84
C PRO A 213 36.04 14.00 -5.60
N VAL A 214 36.43 13.87 -4.32
CA VAL A 214 37.74 13.37 -3.95
C VAL A 214 37.80 11.88 -4.33
N ALA A 215 38.73 11.55 -5.22
CA ALA A 215 39.02 10.18 -5.61
C ALA A 215 39.43 9.37 -4.37
N SER A 216 38.63 8.37 -4.00
CA SER A 216 39.02 7.39 -2.99
C SER A 216 40.10 6.46 -3.56
N PRO A 217 41.30 6.40 -2.97
CA PRO A 217 42.26 5.36 -3.27
C PRO A 217 41.76 4.02 -2.71
N CYS A 218 41.93 2.95 -3.47
CA CYS A 218 41.73 1.58 -3.00
C CYS A 218 42.59 1.32 -1.75
N PRO A 219 42.03 0.88 -0.61
CA PRO A 219 42.83 0.22 0.39
C PRO A 219 43.07 -1.22 -0.03
N ALA A 220 44.34 -1.61 0.08
CA ALA A 220 44.82 -2.95 -0.11
C ALA A 220 44.24 -3.90 0.93
N ASP A 221 44.03 -5.12 0.45
CA ASP A 221 44.13 -6.40 1.12
C ASP A 221 44.93 -6.37 2.44
N ASP A 222 44.25 -6.51 3.58
CA ASP A 222 44.84 -6.96 4.83
C ASP A 222 43.96 -8.07 5.40
N THR A 223 44.40 -9.29 5.12
CA THR A 223 43.96 -10.53 5.74
C THR A 223 44.49 -10.56 7.17
N GLU A 224 43.67 -10.20 8.16
CA GLU A 224 43.90 -10.52 9.57
C GLU A 224 42.88 -11.59 10.00
N GLU A 225 43.39 -12.81 10.15
CA GLU A 225 42.71 -13.97 10.73
C GLU A 225 42.52 -13.73 12.24
N PRO A 226 41.28 -13.57 12.76
CA PRO A 226 41.08 -13.41 14.18
C PRO A 226 41.25 -14.75 14.90
N ALA A 227 42.14 -14.75 15.90
CA ALA A 227 42.40 -15.87 16.79
C ALA A 227 41.12 -16.35 17.52
N PRO A 228 41.02 -17.65 17.88
CA PRO A 228 39.84 -18.18 18.55
C PRO A 228 39.69 -17.58 19.96
N ALA A 229 38.62 -16.82 20.16
CA ALA A 229 38.22 -16.31 21.47
C ALA A 229 37.82 -17.46 22.40
N ALA A 230 38.41 -17.46 23.59
CA ALA A 230 38.11 -18.40 24.66
C ALA A 230 36.64 -18.28 25.10
N PHE A 231 35.97 -19.43 25.20
CA PHE A 231 34.63 -19.57 25.76
C PHE A 231 34.60 -19.10 27.22
N PRO A 232 33.70 -18.17 27.61
CA PRO A 232 33.46 -17.89 29.01
C PRO A 232 32.79 -19.09 29.68
N ALA A 233 33.23 -19.38 30.91
CA ALA A 233 32.77 -20.48 31.73
C ALA A 233 31.25 -20.41 32.00
N GLU A 234 30.61 -21.58 31.94
CA GLU A 234 29.19 -21.78 32.27
C GLU A 234 28.88 -21.28 33.69
N GLU A 235 27.89 -20.38 33.78
CA GLU A 235 27.27 -19.97 35.04
C GLU A 235 26.40 -21.13 35.56
N PRO A 236 26.52 -21.53 36.85
CA PRO A 236 25.78 -22.67 37.38
C PRO A 236 24.28 -22.38 37.44
N GLN A 237 23.48 -23.24 36.80
CA GLN A 237 22.03 -23.16 36.84
C GLN A 237 21.50 -23.33 38.28
N PRO A 238 20.51 -22.51 38.71
CA PRO A 238 19.87 -22.69 40.00
C PRO A 238 19.04 -23.98 40.02
N THR A 239 19.27 -24.77 41.06
CA THR A 239 18.52 -25.98 41.38
C THR A 239 17.02 -25.69 41.52
N PRO A 240 16.11 -26.45 40.88
CA PRO A 240 14.68 -26.29 41.07
C PRO A 240 14.31 -26.57 42.54
N ALA A 241 13.70 -25.59 43.20
CA ALA A 241 13.12 -25.78 44.53
C ALA A 241 11.87 -26.66 44.44
N ASP A 242 11.76 -27.62 45.36
CA ASP A 242 10.62 -28.51 45.49
C ASP A 242 9.29 -27.75 45.62
N PRO A 243 8.21 -28.20 44.94
CA PRO A 243 6.90 -27.57 45.04
C PRO A 243 6.30 -27.79 46.43
N VAL A 244 6.05 -26.69 47.14
CA VAL A 244 5.29 -26.67 48.39
C VAL A 244 3.84 -27.13 48.10
N PRO A 245 3.27 -28.07 48.87
CA PRO A 245 1.90 -28.51 48.68
C PRO A 245 0.91 -27.38 48.98
N ALA A 246 0.06 -27.07 48.00
CA ALA A 246 -0.98 -26.05 48.09
C ALA A 246 -2.15 -26.50 48.98
N ASP A 247 -2.58 -25.57 49.83
CA ASP A 247 -3.73 -25.65 50.75
C ASP A 247 -5.06 -25.79 49.96
N PRO A 248 -5.98 -26.70 50.33
CA PRO A 248 -7.24 -26.89 49.61
C PRO A 248 -8.12 -25.63 49.62
N ALA A 249 -8.43 -25.15 48.41
CA ALA A 249 -9.27 -23.98 48.18
C ALA A 249 -10.72 -24.19 48.69
N PRO A 250 -11.33 -23.17 49.33
CA PRO A 250 -12.71 -23.23 49.80
C PRO A 250 -13.73 -23.31 48.65
N ALA A 251 -14.81 -24.06 48.90
CA ALA A 251 -15.88 -24.33 47.95
C ALA A 251 -16.53 -23.04 47.41
N VAL A 252 -16.54 -22.92 46.08
CA VAL A 252 -17.14 -21.78 45.36
C VAL A 252 -18.68 -21.95 45.33
N PRO A 253 -19.47 -20.92 45.68
CA PRO A 253 -20.93 -20.97 45.61
C PRO A 253 -21.43 -21.05 44.15
N PRO A 254 -22.66 -21.58 43.92
CA PRO A 254 -23.18 -21.78 42.58
C PRO A 254 -23.41 -20.44 41.85
N THR A 255 -22.78 -20.32 40.68
CA THR A 255 -22.92 -19.19 39.76
C THR A 255 -24.36 -19.08 39.25
N PRO A 256 -24.98 -17.88 39.29
CA PRO A 256 -26.32 -17.68 38.75
C PRO A 256 -26.35 -17.94 37.23
N THR A 257 -27.31 -18.75 36.80
CA THR A 257 -27.57 -19.04 35.39
C THR A 257 -27.99 -17.75 34.68
N ALA A 258 -27.11 -17.23 33.82
CA ALA A 258 -27.41 -16.07 32.99
C ALA A 258 -28.53 -16.41 31.99
N THR A 259 -29.57 -15.58 31.96
CA THR A 259 -30.62 -15.61 30.93
C THR A 259 -29.98 -15.35 29.57
N ALA A 260 -30.19 -16.28 28.63
CA ALA A 260 -29.66 -16.20 27.27
C ALA A 260 -30.16 -14.92 26.58
N THR A 261 -29.24 -13.98 26.37
CA THR A 261 -29.47 -12.84 25.48
C THR A 261 -29.56 -13.38 24.05
N PRO A 262 -30.59 -12.99 23.26
CA PRO A 262 -30.71 -13.45 21.89
C PRO A 262 -29.44 -13.11 21.12
N ALA A 263 -28.81 -14.13 20.53
CA ALA A 263 -27.60 -13.96 19.75
C ALA A 263 -27.88 -13.01 18.58
N PRO A 264 -27.01 -12.02 18.32
CA PRO A 264 -27.16 -11.15 17.16
C PRO A 264 -27.15 -12.01 15.90
N THR A 265 -28.11 -11.77 15.01
CA THR A 265 -28.15 -12.37 13.67
C THR A 265 -26.82 -12.06 12.99
N PRO A 266 -26.03 -13.07 12.57
CA PRO A 266 -24.77 -12.83 11.90
C PRO A 266 -25.05 -12.07 10.61
N THR A 267 -24.50 -10.86 10.50
CA THR A 267 -24.42 -10.16 9.22
C THR A 267 -23.67 -11.08 8.25
N PRO A 268 -24.19 -11.33 7.03
CA PRO A 268 -23.47 -12.11 6.05
C PRO A 268 -22.07 -11.51 5.87
N GLY A 269 -21.04 -12.26 6.24
CA GLY A 269 -19.67 -11.87 5.97
C GLY A 269 -19.47 -11.70 4.46
N PRO A 270 -18.55 -10.82 4.02
CA PRO A 270 -18.20 -10.74 2.61
C PRO A 270 -17.85 -12.13 2.08
N ALA A 271 -18.34 -12.46 0.88
CA ALA A 271 -18.07 -13.74 0.26
C ALA A 271 -16.54 -13.95 0.16
N PRO A 272 -16.04 -15.17 0.41
CA PRO A 272 -14.61 -15.46 0.38
C PRO A 272 -14.02 -15.04 -0.97
N ALA A 273 -12.93 -14.29 -0.93
CA ALA A 273 -12.25 -13.82 -2.14
C ALA A 273 -11.76 -15.04 -2.91
N ARG A 274 -12.42 -15.35 -4.04
CA ARG A 274 -12.01 -16.49 -4.88
C ARG A 274 -10.59 -16.24 -5.39
N LEU A 275 -9.64 -17.02 -4.87
CA LEU A 275 -8.33 -17.28 -5.47
C LEU A 275 -8.51 -17.51 -6.99
N GLY A 276 -7.94 -16.63 -7.82
CA GLY A 276 -7.93 -16.85 -9.26
C GLY A 276 -7.10 -18.10 -9.62
N PRO A 277 -7.43 -18.83 -10.70
CA PRO A 277 -6.75 -20.08 -11.07
C PRO A 277 -5.26 -19.91 -11.40
N GLY A 278 -4.77 -18.68 -11.55
CA GLY A 278 -3.36 -18.36 -11.82
C GLY A 278 -2.53 -17.96 -10.60
N ARG A 279 -3.07 -18.05 -9.37
CA ARG A 279 -2.37 -17.62 -8.14
C ARG A 279 -1.73 -18.80 -7.41
N ARG A 280 -0.42 -18.71 -7.16
CA ARG A 280 0.36 -19.64 -6.33
C ARG A 280 1.07 -18.86 -5.22
N ILE A 281 0.95 -19.32 -3.98
CA ILE A 281 1.53 -18.66 -2.80
C ILE A 281 2.40 -19.68 -2.07
N TYR A 282 3.63 -19.30 -1.76
CA TYR A 282 4.63 -20.10 -1.07
C TYR A 282 4.98 -19.43 0.24
N VAL A 283 5.13 -20.20 1.31
CA VAL A 283 5.40 -19.68 2.65
C VAL A 283 6.63 -20.33 3.22
N ALA A 284 7.69 -19.56 3.41
CA ALA A 284 8.92 -20.00 4.06
C ALA A 284 8.93 -19.49 5.51
N ALA A 285 8.89 -20.41 6.47
CA ALA A 285 9.04 -20.03 7.87
C ALA A 285 10.47 -19.51 8.12
N ASP A 286 10.62 -18.45 8.90
CA ASP A 286 11.93 -17.96 9.32
C ASP A 286 12.37 -18.72 10.58
N PRO A 287 13.34 -19.67 10.49
CA PRO A 287 13.75 -20.47 11.63
C PRO A 287 14.47 -19.65 12.70
N GLY A 288 14.99 -18.47 12.37
CA GLY A 288 15.62 -17.54 13.32
C GLY A 288 14.67 -16.48 13.88
N GLY A 289 13.45 -16.39 13.34
CA GLY A 289 12.47 -15.36 13.67
C GLY A 289 11.63 -15.66 14.91
N LEU A 290 10.81 -14.69 15.31
CA LEU A 290 9.80 -14.88 16.34
C LEU A 290 8.71 -15.89 15.89
N PRO A 291 7.95 -16.50 16.81
CA PRO A 291 6.81 -17.32 16.43
C PRO A 291 5.88 -16.61 15.45
N GLY A 292 5.62 -17.24 14.31
CA GLY A 292 4.81 -16.69 13.21
C GLY A 292 5.58 -15.83 12.21
N ALA A 293 6.89 -15.66 12.36
CA ALA A 293 7.75 -15.04 11.36
C ALA A 293 7.86 -15.92 10.11
N ALA A 294 7.73 -15.30 8.95
CA ALA A 294 7.76 -15.99 7.66
C ALA A 294 8.01 -15.02 6.51
N ASP A 295 8.67 -15.51 5.47
CA ASP A 295 8.68 -14.90 4.15
C ASP A 295 7.59 -15.54 3.28
N ILE A 296 6.77 -14.71 2.63
CA ILE A 296 5.67 -15.15 1.77
C ILE A 296 5.95 -14.68 0.35
N TYR A 297 5.98 -15.64 -0.58
CA TYR A 297 6.24 -15.41 -1.99
C TYR A 297 4.98 -15.70 -2.79
N VAL A 298 4.57 -14.76 -3.63
CA VAL A 298 3.34 -14.90 -4.44
C VAL A 298 3.68 -14.78 -5.90
N ARG A 299 3.17 -15.71 -6.70
CA ARG A 299 3.14 -15.63 -8.16
C ARG A 299 1.68 -15.60 -8.61
N ALA A 300 1.29 -14.56 -9.33
CA ALA A 300 -0.06 -14.47 -9.90
C ALA A 300 0.00 -14.20 -11.40
N THR A 301 -0.83 -14.91 -12.17
CA THR A 301 -0.99 -14.72 -13.61
C THR A 301 -2.45 -14.41 -13.93
N GLY A 302 -2.70 -13.45 -14.83
CA GLY A 302 -4.04 -13.04 -15.27
C GLY A 302 -4.37 -13.38 -16.71
#